data_AF-A0A0G1HSN2-F1
#
_entry.id   AF-A0A0G1HSN2-F1
#
_cell.length_a   1.000
_cell.length_b   1.000
_cell.length_c   1.000
_cell.angle_alpha   90.00
_cell.angle_beta   90.00
_cell.angle_gamma   90.00
#
_symmetry.space_group_name_H-M   'P 1'
#
loop_
_entity.id
_entity.type
_entity.pdbx_description
1 polymer ?
#
loop_
_entity_poly.entity_id
_entity_poly.type
_entity_poly.pdbx_seq_one_letter_code
_entity_poly.pdbx_strand_id
1 'polypeptide(L)'
;MKIQILNNTKIRKVASYVLIGLIVVAVIGGSYWLGFTKGTKETRNITVEGVVNPQKEGIDFSVFWEAWNILKSRYVSEEKANDNQNLLYGSIAGLLSSLGDPNTSFFSPQNARKFTDDISGEFGGIGAEIGLNKEGQLVIIAPLKGG
;
A
#
# COMPACT_ATOMS: atom_id res chain seq x y z
N MET A 1 -23.63 66.96 47.42
CA MET A 1 -22.87 65.70 47.52
C MET A 1 -23.79 64.55 47.11
N LYS A 2 -23.74 64.09 45.85
CA LYS A 2 -24.47 62.90 45.37
C LYS A 2 -23.44 61.93 44.79
N ILE A 3 -23.26 60.82 45.49
CA ILE A 3 -22.23 59.83 45.26
C ILE A 3 -22.55 59.04 43.97
N GLN A 4 -21.51 58.81 43.18
CA GLN A 4 -21.46 58.10 41.91
C GLN A 4 -21.84 56.61 42.07
N ILE A 5 -23.13 56.25 42.04
CA ILE A 5 -23.61 54.85 42.16
C ILE A 5 -23.89 54.18 40.79
N LEU A 6 -23.59 54.82 39.66
CA LEU A 6 -23.91 54.28 38.32
C LEU A 6 -22.67 53.91 37.49
N ASN A 7 -21.96 52.83 37.84
CA ASN A 7 -21.05 52.18 36.87
C ASN A 7 -20.82 50.66 37.09
N ASN A 8 -21.48 50.02 38.06
CA ASN A 8 -21.17 48.65 38.43
C ASN A 8 -21.72 47.59 37.44
N THR A 9 -22.75 47.91 36.67
CA THR A 9 -23.37 46.99 35.70
C THR A 9 -22.56 46.83 34.42
N LYS A 10 -21.93 47.90 33.93
CA LYS A 10 -21.03 47.85 32.76
C LYS A 10 -19.76 47.05 33.09
N ILE A 11 -19.16 47.28 34.26
CA ILE A 11 -17.97 46.56 34.73
C ILE A 11 -18.25 45.06 34.86
N ARG A 12 -19.40 44.68 35.44
CA ARG A 12 -19.81 43.26 35.53
C ARG A 12 -19.99 42.60 34.16
N LYS A 13 -20.55 43.32 33.17
CA LYS A 13 -20.69 42.81 31.80
C LYS A 13 -19.33 42.62 31.11
N VAL A 14 -18.43 43.59 31.23
CA VAL A 14 -17.06 43.49 30.69
C VAL A 14 -16.31 42.33 31.34
N ALA A 15 -16.39 42.20 32.66
CA ALA A 15 -15.79 41.07 33.38
C ALA A 15 -16.35 39.72 32.90
N SER A 16 -17.66 39.63 32.65
CA SER A 16 -18.27 38.42 32.07
C SER A 16 -17.76 38.12 30.66
N TYR A 17 -17.61 39.10 29.78
CA TYR A 17 -17.06 38.87 28.43
C TYR A 17 -15.58 38.45 28.45
N VAL A 18 -14.78 39.03 29.35
CA VAL A 18 -13.38 38.63 29.54
C VAL A 18 -13.30 37.19 30.06
N LEU A 19 -14.17 36.81 31.00
CA LEU A 19 -14.24 35.43 31.51
C LEU A 19 -14.63 34.45 30.40
N ILE A 20 -15.62 34.78 29.57
CA ILE A 20 -16.04 33.95 28.44
C ILE A 20 -14.89 33.80 27.43
N GLY A 21 -14.18 34.90 27.11
CA GLY A 21 -13.02 34.86 26.22
C GLY A 21 -11.91 33.94 26.74
N LEU A 22 -11.60 33.99 28.04
CA LEU A 22 -10.62 33.11 28.67
C LEU A 22 -11.04 31.63 28.60
N ILE A 23 -12.33 31.34 28.81
CA ILE A 23 -12.86 29.98 28.68
C ILE A 23 -12.71 29.48 27.24
N VAL A 24 -13.05 30.30 26.24
CA VAL A 24 -12.91 29.94 24.82
C VAL A 24 -11.45 29.64 24.47
N VAL A 25 -10.51 30.48 24.89
CA VAL A 25 -9.07 30.25 24.66
C VAL A 25 -8.59 28.97 25.35
N ALA A 26 -9.05 28.70 26.58
CA ALA A 26 -8.72 27.49 27.31
C ALA A 26 -9.27 26.23 26.63
N VAL A 27 -10.50 26.29 26.07
CA VAL A 27 -11.08 25.17 25.31
C VAL A 27 -10.28 24.91 24.04
N ILE A 28 -9.98 25.95 23.24
CA ILE A 28 -9.20 25.80 22.00
C ILE A 28 -7.80 25.26 22.30
N GLY A 29 -7.10 25.83 23.27
CA GLY A 29 -5.77 25.40 23.67
C GLY A 29 -5.76 23.98 24.24
N GLY A 30 -6.74 23.63 25.07
CA GLY A 30 -6.90 22.29 25.63
C GLY A 30 -7.19 21.24 24.55
N SER A 31 -8.09 21.55 23.61
CA SER A 31 -8.37 20.67 22.45
C SER A 31 -7.15 20.48 21.56
N TYR A 32 -6.40 21.54 21.27
CA TYR A 32 -5.16 21.45 20.50
C TYR A 32 -4.11 20.61 21.23
N TRP A 33 -3.89 20.83 22.52
CA TRP A 33 -2.91 20.08 23.32
C TRP A 33 -3.27 18.59 23.41
N LEU A 34 -4.53 18.27 23.68
CA LEU A 34 -5.03 16.90 23.71
C LEU A 34 -4.94 16.24 22.32
N GLY A 35 -5.25 16.98 21.26
CA GLY A 35 -5.13 16.52 19.88
C GLY A 35 -3.68 16.26 19.47
N PHE A 36 -2.78 17.19 19.80
CA PHE A 36 -1.35 17.09 19.50
C PHE A 36 -0.70 15.93 20.27
N THR A 37 -0.95 15.81 21.57
CA THR A 37 -0.39 14.73 22.39
C THR A 37 -0.91 13.35 22.01
N LYS A 38 -2.19 13.22 21.63
CA LYS A 38 -2.71 11.98 21.04
C LYS A 38 -2.14 11.74 19.65
N GLY A 39 -2.07 12.75 18.79
CA GLY A 39 -1.57 12.62 17.42
C GLY A 39 -0.08 12.28 17.32
N THR A 40 0.76 12.68 18.28
CA THR A 40 2.18 12.33 18.30
C THR A 40 2.46 10.97 18.95
N LYS A 41 1.56 10.46 19.80
CA LYS A 41 1.70 9.15 20.47
C LYS A 41 1.05 8.03 19.67
N GLU A 42 -0.07 8.32 19.04
CA GLU A 42 -0.74 7.48 18.07
C GLU A 42 -0.21 7.86 16.68
N THR A 43 1.03 7.48 16.37
CA THR A 43 1.44 7.44 14.96
C THR A 43 0.39 6.57 14.27
N ARG A 44 -0.43 7.19 13.40
CA ARG A 44 -1.26 6.43 12.48
C ARG A 44 -0.30 5.53 11.72
N ASN A 45 -0.20 4.28 12.12
CA ASN A 45 0.25 3.22 11.24
C ASN A 45 -0.63 3.42 10.01
N ILE A 46 -0.04 3.90 8.92
CA ILE A 46 -0.71 3.90 7.63
C ILE A 46 -0.74 2.42 7.28
N THR A 47 -1.75 1.73 7.80
CA THR A 47 -2.09 0.38 7.38
C THR A 47 -2.60 0.55 5.97
N VAL A 48 -1.69 0.40 5.00
CA VAL A 48 -2.07 0.03 3.64
C VAL A 48 -2.83 -1.29 3.81
N GLU A 49 -4.15 -1.28 3.59
CA GLU A 49 -4.94 -2.50 3.65
C GLU A 49 -4.27 -3.55 2.75
N GLY A 50 -3.81 -4.65 3.36
CA GLY A 50 -3.15 -5.78 2.67
C GLY A 50 -1.68 -6.01 2.98
N VAL A 51 -0.96 -5.08 3.62
CA VAL A 51 0.41 -5.34 4.12
C VAL A 51 0.49 -4.90 5.57
N VAL A 52 -0.02 -5.74 6.47
CA VAL A 52 0.40 -5.73 7.86
C VAL A 52 1.90 -6.02 7.79
N ASN A 53 2.78 -5.08 8.17
CA ASN A 53 4.14 -5.45 8.57
C ASN A 53 3.94 -6.28 9.84
N PRO A 54 3.91 -7.62 9.76
CA PRO A 54 3.85 -8.38 10.98
C PRO A 54 5.24 -8.15 11.56
N GLN A 55 5.35 -7.39 12.64
CA GLN A 55 6.50 -7.49 13.54
C GLN A 55 6.47 -8.89 14.18
N LYS A 56 6.57 -9.91 13.33
CA LYS A 56 6.54 -11.31 13.61
C LYS A 56 7.83 -11.79 12.98
N GLU A 57 8.80 -11.96 13.86
CA GLU A 57 10.17 -12.41 13.61
C GLU A 57 11.12 -11.29 13.17
N GLY A 58 12.35 -11.31 13.69
CA GLY A 58 13.35 -10.23 13.63
C GLY A 58 13.95 -9.96 12.26
N ILE A 59 13.10 -9.89 11.23
CA ILE A 59 13.45 -9.61 9.85
C ILE A 59 13.23 -8.12 9.59
N ASP A 60 14.29 -7.44 9.17
CA ASP A 60 14.24 -6.02 8.81
C ASP A 60 13.80 -5.84 7.35
N PHE A 61 12.53 -5.48 7.16
CA PHE A 61 11.97 -5.17 5.84
C PHE A 61 12.35 -3.77 5.32
N SER A 62 13.09 -2.95 6.07
CA SER A 62 13.52 -1.62 5.60
C SER A 62 14.36 -1.70 4.34
N VAL A 63 15.24 -2.70 4.25
CA VAL A 63 16.12 -2.94 3.09
C VAL A 63 15.32 -3.25 1.83
N PHE A 64 14.21 -3.99 1.95
CA PHE A 64 13.30 -4.24 0.83
C PHE A 64 12.72 -2.94 0.27
N TRP A 65 12.23 -2.06 1.14
CA TRP A 65 11.65 -0.78 0.74
C TRP A 65 12.69 0.19 0.20
N GLU A 66 13.91 0.17 0.72
CA GLU A 66 15.01 0.94 0.16
C GLU A 66 15.31 0.51 -1.29
N ALA A 67 15.48 -0.79 -1.54
CA ALA A 67 15.69 -1.32 -2.88
C ALA A 67 14.53 -0.97 -3.83
N TRP A 68 13.29 -1.11 -3.35
CA TRP A 68 12.09 -0.72 -4.08
C TRP A 68 12.13 0.76 -4.50
N ASN A 69 12.44 1.66 -3.57
CA ASN A 69 12.50 3.10 -3.84
C ASN A 69 13.66 3.48 -4.77
N ILE A 70 14.82 2.83 -4.63
CA ILE A 70 15.95 3.00 -5.55
C ILE A 70 15.57 2.57 -6.96
N LEU A 71 14.92 1.41 -7.11
CA LEU A 71 14.42 0.95 -8.41
C LEU A 71 13.48 1.99 -9.02
N LYS A 72 12.50 2.47 -8.25
CA LYS A 72 11.53 3.46 -8.74
C LYS A 72 12.15 4.79 -9.14
N SER A 73 13.18 5.25 -8.42
CA SER A 73 13.78 6.57 -8.63
C SER A 73 14.92 6.59 -9.67
N ARG A 74 15.57 5.44 -9.91
CA ARG A 74 16.77 5.37 -10.76
C ARG A 74 16.62 4.53 -12.01
N TYR A 75 15.53 3.76 -12.15
CA TYR A 75 15.33 2.93 -13.33
C TYR A 75 14.98 3.77 -14.55
N VAL A 76 15.57 3.39 -15.70
CA VAL A 76 15.51 4.17 -16.95
C VAL A 76 14.09 4.29 -17.52
N SER A 77 13.26 3.27 -17.34
CA SER A 77 11.88 3.26 -17.82
C SER A 77 10.91 3.53 -16.67
N GLU A 78 10.43 4.77 -16.58
CA GLU A 78 9.45 5.15 -15.56
C GLU A 78 8.16 4.34 -15.64
N GLU A 79 7.72 3.96 -16.85
CA GLU A 79 6.53 3.12 -17.05
C GLU A 79 6.67 1.79 -16.30
N LYS A 80 7.77 1.07 -16.54
CA LYS A 80 8.05 -0.21 -15.88
C LYS A 80 8.30 -0.05 -14.39
N ALA A 81 8.99 1.03 -14.00
CA ALA A 81 9.29 1.31 -12.60
C ALA A 81 8.04 1.67 -11.78
N ASN A 82 6.99 2.16 -12.42
CA ASN A 82 5.74 2.54 -11.77
C ASN A 82 4.65 1.46 -11.82
N ASP A 83 4.91 0.34 -12.48
CA ASP A 83 4.04 -0.83 -12.46
C ASP A 83 4.18 -1.61 -11.14
N ASN A 84 3.59 -1.05 -10.08
CA ASN A 84 3.67 -1.61 -8.73
C ASN A 84 3.16 -3.06 -8.66
N GLN A 85 2.20 -3.43 -9.51
CA GLN A 85 1.60 -4.77 -9.49
C GLN A 85 2.57 -5.81 -10.03
N ASN A 86 3.23 -5.50 -11.16
CA ASN A 86 4.25 -6.37 -11.72
C ASN A 86 5.49 -6.45 -10.82
N LEU A 87 5.91 -5.33 -10.21
CA LEU A 87 7.00 -5.33 -9.23
C LEU A 87 6.68 -6.20 -8.00
N LEU A 88 5.46 -6.12 -7.48
CA LEU A 88 5.01 -6.94 -6.36
C LEU A 88 5.04 -8.42 -6.73
N TYR A 89 4.42 -8.81 -7.85
CA TYR A 89 4.42 -10.21 -8.31
C TYR A 89 5.83 -10.73 -8.57
N GLY A 90 6.71 -9.91 -9.16
CA GLY A 90 8.11 -10.25 -9.34
C GLY A 90 8.85 -10.48 -8.02
N SER A 91 8.58 -9.66 -7.00
CA SER A 91 9.18 -9.81 -5.67
C SER A 91 8.75 -11.10 -4.97
N ILE A 92 7.46 -11.48 -5.09
CA ILE A 92 6.94 -12.74 -4.55
C ILE A 92 7.54 -13.93 -5.30
N ALA A 93 7.60 -13.85 -6.63
CA ALA A 93 8.22 -14.90 -7.45
C ALA A 93 9.69 -15.11 -7.08
N GLY A 94 10.47 -14.03 -6.93
CA GLY A 94 11.87 -14.10 -6.52
C GLY A 94 12.06 -14.67 -5.12
N LEU A 95 11.18 -14.31 -4.17
CA LEU A 95 11.15 -14.88 -2.82
C LEU A 95 10.96 -16.40 -2.88
N LEU A 96 9.99 -16.89 -3.64
CA LEU A 96 9.76 -18.33 -3.80
C LEU A 96 10.93 -19.03 -4.52
N SER A 97 11.51 -18.40 -5.55
CA SER A 97 12.68 -18.93 -6.24
C SER A 97 13.90 -19.10 -5.32
N SER A 98 14.02 -18.31 -4.25
CA SER A 98 15.12 -18.47 -3.28
C SER A 98 15.10 -19.79 -2.52
N LEU A 99 13.97 -20.51 -2.51
CA LEU A 99 13.86 -21.84 -1.92
C LEU A 99 14.57 -22.91 -2.75
N GLY A 100 14.84 -22.64 -4.04
CA GLY A 100 15.45 -23.60 -4.95
C GLY A 100 14.59 -24.85 -5.24
N ASP A 101 13.32 -24.85 -4.81
CA ASP A 101 12.38 -25.94 -5.08
C ASP A 101 11.72 -25.74 -6.44
N PRO A 102 11.96 -26.62 -7.44
CA PRO A 102 11.40 -26.49 -8.77
C PRO A 102 9.86 -26.56 -8.81
N ASN A 103 9.23 -27.12 -7.77
CA ASN A 103 7.78 -27.23 -7.70
C ASN A 103 7.11 -26.05 -6.99
N THR A 104 7.90 -25.14 -6.42
CA THR A 104 7.38 -23.95 -5.73
C THR A 104 7.53 -22.73 -6.62
N SER A 105 6.41 -22.22 -7.12
CA SER A 105 6.40 -21.03 -7.98
C SER A 105 5.16 -20.17 -7.73
N PHE A 106 5.29 -18.87 -8.03
CA PHE A 106 4.20 -17.92 -7.91
C PHE A 106 3.40 -17.86 -9.21
N PHE A 107 2.08 -18.02 -9.11
CA PHE A 107 1.17 -17.83 -10.25
C PHE A 107 0.44 -16.50 -10.10
N SER A 108 0.71 -15.56 -11.01
CA SER A 108 -0.10 -14.34 -11.12
C SER A 108 -1.55 -14.71 -11.48
N PRO A 109 -2.55 -13.86 -11.19
CA PRO A 109 -3.94 -14.16 -11.54
C PRO A 109 -4.16 -14.49 -13.02
N GLN A 110 -3.39 -13.86 -13.91
CA GLN A 110 -3.45 -14.14 -15.35
C GLN A 110 -2.88 -15.52 -15.68
N ASN A 111 -1.74 -15.89 -15.09
CA ASN A 111 -1.14 -17.21 -15.29
C ASN A 111 -1.99 -18.31 -14.66
N ALA A 112 -2.56 -18.07 -13.48
CA ALA A 112 -3.48 -18.98 -12.81
C ALA A 112 -4.73 -19.25 -13.65
N ARG A 113 -5.31 -18.20 -14.26
CA ARG A 113 -6.44 -18.34 -15.20
C ARG A 113 -6.05 -19.19 -16.40
N LYS A 114 -4.98 -18.83 -17.12
CA LYS A 114 -4.50 -19.61 -18.27
C LYS A 114 -4.26 -21.07 -17.92
N PHE A 115 -3.61 -21.33 -16.79
CA PHE A 115 -3.36 -22.69 -16.31
C PHE A 115 -4.66 -23.44 -16.00
N THR A 116 -5.65 -22.75 -15.43
CA THR A 116 -6.98 -23.33 -15.18
C THR A 116 -7.70 -23.63 -16.49
N ASP A 117 -7.61 -22.73 -17.48
CA ASP A 117 -8.19 -22.91 -18.82
C ASP A 117 -7.53 -24.09 -19.55
N ASP A 118 -6.21 -24.24 -19.42
CA ASP A 118 -5.44 -25.36 -19.97
C ASP A 118 -5.86 -26.70 -19.31
N ILE A 119 -6.12 -26.71 -17.99
CA ILE A 119 -6.60 -27.90 -17.26
C ILE A 119 -8.05 -28.23 -17.59
N SER A 120 -8.91 -27.21 -17.74
CA SER A 120 -10.33 -27.41 -18.07
C SER A 120 -10.54 -27.87 -19.50
N GLY A 121 -9.48 -27.81 -20.33
CA GLY A 121 -9.52 -28.16 -21.74
C GLY A 121 -10.12 -27.05 -22.62
N GLU A 122 -10.28 -25.84 -22.09
CA GLU A 122 -10.68 -24.66 -22.85
C GLU A 122 -9.47 -24.08 -23.60
N PHE A 123 -8.98 -24.83 -24.58
CA PHE A 123 -7.88 -24.38 -25.44
C PHE A 123 -8.39 -23.37 -26.49
N GLY A 124 -8.06 -22.09 -26.31
CA GLY A 124 -8.20 -21.08 -27.37
C GLY A 124 -7.01 -21.15 -28.34
N GLY A 125 -7.20 -21.67 -29.57
CA GLY A 125 -6.15 -21.72 -30.59
C GLY A 125 -6.50 -22.56 -31.83
N ILE A 126 -5.51 -22.82 -32.70
CA ILE A 126 -5.67 -23.65 -33.91
C ILE A 126 -5.55 -25.17 -33.65
N GLY A 127 -5.30 -25.58 -32.40
CA GLY A 127 -5.14 -26.99 -32.04
C GLY A 127 -3.82 -27.62 -32.50
N ALA A 128 -2.68 -26.98 -32.26
CA ALA A 128 -1.37 -27.50 -32.64
C ALA A 128 -0.33 -27.36 -31.52
N GLU A 129 0.46 -28.42 -31.30
CA GLU A 129 1.63 -28.43 -30.43
C GLU A 129 2.83 -27.80 -31.15
N ILE A 130 3.51 -26.86 -30.50
CA ILE A 130 4.72 -26.20 -31.02
C ILE A 130 5.94 -26.56 -30.19
N GLY A 131 7.11 -26.64 -30.81
CA GLY A 131 8.38 -26.79 -30.12
C GLY A 131 9.56 -26.36 -30.96
N LEU A 132 10.77 -26.59 -30.45
CA LEU A 132 12.01 -26.21 -31.14
C LEU A 132 12.63 -27.42 -31.83
N ASN A 133 13.03 -27.26 -33.09
CA ASN A 133 13.79 -28.29 -33.80
C ASN A 133 15.27 -28.30 -33.34
N LYS A 134 16.07 -29.24 -33.87
CA LYS A 134 17.51 -29.36 -33.55
C LYS A 134 18.33 -28.10 -33.88
N GLU A 135 17.80 -27.22 -34.70
CA GLU A 135 18.41 -25.96 -35.13
C GLU A 135 17.87 -24.76 -34.33
N GLY A 136 17.01 -24.99 -33.33
CA GLY A 136 16.41 -23.97 -32.48
C GLY A 136 15.27 -23.17 -33.13
N GLN A 137 14.72 -23.66 -34.25
CA GLN A 137 13.61 -23.00 -34.93
C GLN A 137 12.27 -23.48 -34.37
N LEU A 138 11.30 -22.56 -34.24
CA LEU A 138 9.94 -22.87 -33.83
C LEU A 138 9.22 -23.66 -34.93
N VAL A 139 8.74 -24.85 -34.62
CA VAL A 139 8.06 -25.77 -35.54
C VAL A 139 6.78 -26.33 -34.92
N ILE A 140 5.81 -26.71 -35.76
CA ILE A 140 4.64 -27.49 -35.33
C ILE A 140 5.09 -28.95 -35.20
N ILE A 141 4.92 -29.52 -34.01
CA ILE A 141 5.26 -30.91 -33.72
C ILE A 141 4.10 -31.83 -34.15
N ALA A 142 2.88 -31.52 -33.72
CA ALA A 142 1.69 -32.32 -34.04
C ALA A 142 0.39 -31.51 -33.88
N PRO A 143 -0.68 -31.84 -34.61
CA PRO A 143 -2.02 -31.36 -34.29
C PRO A 143 -2.55 -32.05 -33.02
N LEU A 144 -3.35 -31.33 -32.23
CA LEU A 144 -4.05 -31.89 -31.08
C LEU A 144 -5.18 -32.82 -31.56
N LYS A 145 -5.29 -34.00 -30.95
CA LYS A 145 -6.24 -35.04 -31.36
C LYS A 145 -7.67 -34.62 -31.00
N GLY A 146 -8.49 -34.29 -32.00
CA GLY A 146 -9.91 -33.95 -31.82
C GLY A 146 -10.30 -32.50 -32.13
N GLY A 147 -9.44 -31.73 -32.82
CA GLY A 147 -9.83 -30.46 -33.47
C GLY A 147 -10.68 -30.66 -34.72
#